data_AF-A0A379W101-F1
#
_entry.id   AF-A0A379W101-F1
#
_cell.length_a   1.000
_cell.length_b   1.000
_cell.length_c   1.000
_cell.angle_alpha   90.00
_cell.angle_beta   90.00
_cell.angle_gamma   90.00
#
_symmetry.space_group_name_H-M   'P 1'
#
loop_
_entity.id
_entity.type
_entity.pdbx_description
1 polymer ?
#
loop_
_entity_poly.entity_id
_entity_poly.type
_entity_poly.pdbx_seq_one_letter_code
_entity_poly.pdbx_strand_id
1 'polypeptide(L)'
;MRGRSELWVQPKVDGVAVTLVYQNGKLTRAISRVTDYKRGLDAKIRLIPSIPQTTQGALANAVLQGESFYSARGISSNGWAG
;
A
#
# COMPACT_ATOMS: atom_id res chain seq x y z
N MET A 1 -6.93 17.41 28.98
CA MET A 1 -6.02 16.28 28.67
C MET A 1 -4.68 16.87 28.25
N ARG A 2 -3.64 16.75 29.09
CA ARG A 2 -2.28 17.25 28.84
C ARG A 2 -1.39 16.08 28.40
N GLY A 3 -0.53 16.27 27.39
CA GLY A 3 0.74 15.52 27.32
C GLY A 3 0.95 14.43 26.26
N ARG A 4 0.35 14.48 25.06
CA ARG A 4 0.85 13.70 23.91
C ARG A 4 1.06 14.61 22.70
N SER A 5 2.30 15.02 22.48
CA SER A 5 2.74 15.86 21.37
C SER A 5 3.10 15.08 20.10
N GLU A 6 3.00 13.74 20.13
CA GLU A 6 3.29 12.86 18.99
C GLU A 6 2.14 11.89 18.73
N LEU A 7 0.92 12.43 18.62
CA LEU A 7 -0.24 11.63 18.27
C LEU A 7 -0.29 11.46 16.74
N TRP A 8 0.13 10.28 16.27
CA TRP A 8 -0.10 9.85 14.90
C TRP A 8 -1.58 9.49 14.73
N VAL A 9 -2.32 10.36 14.06
CA VAL A 9 -3.73 10.11 13.69
C VAL A 9 -3.77 9.70 12.23
N GLN A 10 -3.96 8.40 11.99
CA GLN A 10 -4.25 7.90 10.65
C GLN A 10 -5.76 7.99 10.40
N PRO A 11 -6.24 8.82 9.47
CA PRO A 11 -7.64 8.81 9.09
C PRO A 11 -7.97 7.41 8.56
N LYS A 12 -9.01 6.80 9.13
CA LYS A 12 -9.49 5.51 8.65
C LYS A 12 -10.09 5.72 7.28
N VAL A 13 -9.52 5.09 6.27
CA VAL A 13 -10.03 5.17 4.91
C VAL A 13 -10.80 3.89 4.64
N ASP A 14 -12.04 4.01 4.16
CA ASP A 14 -12.83 2.84 3.78
C ASP A 14 -12.30 2.28 2.46
N GLY A 15 -11.28 1.42 2.57
CA GLY A 15 -10.52 0.87 1.46
C GLY A 15 -10.31 -0.63 1.55
N VAL A 16 -9.64 -1.16 0.53
CA VAL A 16 -9.23 -2.57 0.44
C VAL A 16 -7.80 -2.70 0.95
N ALA A 17 -7.61 -3.47 2.01
CA ALA A 17 -6.28 -3.70 2.55
C ALA A 17 -5.43 -4.55 1.58
N VAL A 18 -4.23 -4.05 1.26
CA VAL A 18 -3.27 -4.66 0.34
C VAL A 18 -1.90 -4.84 0.99
N THR A 19 -1.17 -5.87 0.55
CA THR A 19 0.21 -6.15 0.91
C THR A 19 1.06 -6.19 -0.35
N LEU A 20 2.11 -5.36 -0.41
CA LEU A 20 3.06 -5.29 -1.51
C LEU A 20 4.43 -5.82 -1.07
N VAL A 21 5.03 -6.70 -1.86
CA VAL A 21 6.33 -7.32 -1.57
C VAL A 21 7.35 -6.85 -2.58
N TYR A 22 8.41 -6.20 -2.11
CA TYR A 22 9.55 -5.77 -2.91
C TYR A 22 10.76 -6.66 -2.63
N GLN A 23 11.43 -7.06 -3.70
CA GLN A 23 12.72 -7.74 -3.64
C GLN A 23 13.64 -7.11 -4.68
N ASN A 24 14.85 -6.76 -4.26
CA ASN A 24 15.85 -6.08 -5.11
C ASN A 24 15.28 -4.86 -5.83
N GLY A 25 14.43 -4.09 -5.14
CA GLY A 25 13.81 -2.88 -5.65
C GLY A 25 12.70 -3.10 -6.67
N LYS A 26 12.19 -4.33 -6.83
CA LYS A 26 11.08 -4.65 -7.75
C LYS A 26 9.89 -5.21 -7.00
N LEU A 27 8.68 -4.78 -7.37
CA LEU A 27 7.45 -5.35 -6.86
C LEU A 27 7.30 -6.80 -7.37
N THR A 28 7.42 -7.79 -6.48
CA THR A 28 7.30 -9.22 -6.81
C THR A 28 5.92 -9.79 -6.52
N ARG A 29 5.17 -9.22 -5.57
CA ARG A 29 3.81 -9.68 -5.24
C ARG A 29 2.91 -8.54 -4.77
N ALA A 30 1.62 -8.64 -5.06
CA ALA A 30 0.61 -7.68 -4.63
C ALA A 30 -0.67 -8.41 -4.20
N ILE A 31 -0.94 -8.48 -2.90
CA ILE A 31 -1.97 -9.34 -2.31
C ILE A 31 -3.09 -8.45 -1.74
N SER A 32 -4.35 -8.77 -2.03
CA SER A 32 -5.51 -8.16 -1.36
C SER A 32 -6.05 -9.05 -0.25
N ARG A 33 -6.40 -8.48 0.91
CA ARG A 33 -6.94 -9.23 2.06
C ARG A 33 -8.42 -9.60 1.96
N VAL A 34 -9.24 -8.84 1.23
CA VAL A 34 -10.70 -9.11 1.10
C VAL A 34 -11.03 -10.23 0.12
N THR A 35 -10.05 -10.77 -0.57
CA THR A 35 -10.23 -11.91 -1.47
C THR A 35 -9.03 -12.81 -1.33
N ASP A 36 -9.22 -13.94 -0.64
CA ASP A 36 -8.24 -15.01 -0.52
C ASP A 36 -7.62 -15.30 -1.88
N TYR A 37 -6.35 -14.91 -2.03
CA TYR A 37 -5.45 -15.10 -3.17
C TYR A 37 -6.14 -15.48 -4.50
N LYS A 38 -7.04 -14.61 -5.00
CA LYS A 38 -7.71 -14.86 -6.27
C LYS A 38 -6.72 -14.61 -7.41
N ARG A 39 -6.48 -15.65 -8.20
CA ARG A 39 -5.57 -15.64 -9.37
C ARG A 39 -5.93 -14.44 -10.28
N GLY A 40 -4.95 -13.57 -10.55
CA GLY A 40 -5.11 -12.40 -11.43
C GLY A 40 -5.38 -11.07 -10.73
N LEU A 41 -5.61 -11.03 -9.41
CA LEU A 41 -5.75 -9.78 -8.68
C LEU A 41 -4.41 -9.04 -8.51
N ASP A 42 -3.31 -9.77 -8.32
CA ASP A 42 -1.96 -9.22 -8.31
C ASP A 42 -1.69 -8.38 -9.58
N ALA A 43 -2.10 -8.88 -10.74
CA ALA A 43 -1.96 -8.17 -12.01
C ALA A 43 -2.79 -6.87 -12.03
N LYS A 44 -4.02 -6.89 -11.47
CA LYS A 44 -4.87 -5.70 -11.38
C LYS A 44 -4.33 -4.66 -10.40
N ILE A 45 -3.83 -5.07 -9.24
CA ILE A 45 -3.24 -4.16 -8.25
C ILE A 45 -2.02 -3.45 -8.84
N ARG A 46 -1.19 -4.16 -9.62
CA ARG A 46 -0.04 -3.56 -10.32
C ARG A 46 -0.42 -2.48 -11.34
N LEU A 47 -1.68 -2.44 -11.80
CA LEU A 47 -2.16 -1.39 -12.71
C LEU A 47 -2.58 -0.10 -11.97
N ILE A 48 -2.62 -0.10 -10.64
CA ILE A 48 -2.92 1.11 -9.87
C ILE A 48 -1.75 2.08 -10.02
N PRO A 49 -1.95 3.28 -10.62
CA PRO A 49 -0.84 4.18 -10.95
C PRO A 49 -0.03 4.65 -9.74
N SER A 50 -0.65 4.69 -8.56
CA SER A 50 -0.01 5.12 -7.31
C SER A 50 0.79 4.01 -6.62
N ILE A 51 0.85 2.80 -7.18
CA ILE A 51 1.67 1.70 -6.69
C ILE A 51 3.02 1.68 -7.43
N PRO A 52 4.14 1.98 -6.76
CA PRO A 52 5.45 1.96 -7.39
C PRO A 52 5.80 0.54 -7.86
N GLN A 53 6.18 0.38 -9.13
CA GLN A 53 6.68 -0.92 -9.61
C GLN A 53 8.13 -1.17 -9.15
N THR A 54 8.84 -0.10 -8.80
CA THR A 54 10.20 -0.14 -8.29
C THR A 54 10.38 0.73 -7.04
N THR A 55 11.31 0.34 -6.18
CA THR A 55 11.71 1.04 -4.96
C THR A 55 13.23 1.04 -4.83
N GLN A 56 13.76 1.92 -3.99
CA GLN A 56 15.20 2.06 -3.74
C GLN A 56 15.46 2.21 -2.24
N GLY A 57 16.73 2.11 -1.84
CA GLY A 57 17.15 2.31 -0.45
C GLY A 57 16.52 1.30 0.50
N ALA A 58 16.03 1.78 1.64
CA ALA A 58 15.42 0.95 2.69
C ALA A 58 14.25 0.09 2.17
N LEU A 59 13.54 0.57 1.15
CA LEU A 59 12.38 -0.11 0.57
C LEU A 59 12.73 -1.14 -0.52
N ALA A 60 14.01 -1.31 -0.88
CA ALA A 60 14.40 -2.25 -1.91
C ALA A 60 14.05 -3.71 -1.55
N ASN A 61 14.04 -4.05 -0.27
CA ASN A 61 13.63 -5.35 0.25
C ASN A 61 12.65 -5.14 1.40
N ALA A 62 11.39 -4.89 1.06
CA ALA A 62 10.37 -4.51 2.03
C ALA A 62 9.03 -5.21 1.76
N VAL A 63 8.27 -5.41 2.85
CA VAL A 63 6.86 -5.78 2.79
C VAL A 63 6.05 -4.61 3.31
N LEU A 64 5.19 -4.07 2.47
CA LEU A 64 4.44 -2.84 2.74
C LEU A 64 2.95 -3.16 2.80
N GLN A 65 2.30 -2.70 3.87
CA GLN A 65 0.88 -2.92 4.11
C GLN A 65 0.17 -1.58 4.11
N GLY A 66 -0.90 -1.48 3.33
CA GLY A 66 -1.70 -0.27 3.25
C GLY A 66 -3.12 -0.56 2.79
N GLU A 67 -3.88 0.49 2.55
CA GLU A 67 -5.24 0.42 2.03
C GLU A 67 -5.31 1.12 0.68
N SER A 68 -5.89 0.46 -0.32
CA SER A 68 -6.23 1.08 -1.59
C SER A 68 -7.67 1.56 -1.53
N PHE A 69 -7.92 2.84 -1.83
CA PHE A 69 -9.25 3.43 -1.80
C PHE A 69 -9.51 4.29 -3.04
N TYR A 70 -10.79 4.46 -3.35
CA TYR A 70 -11.23 5.31 -4.45
C TYR A 70 -11.49 6.72 -3.90
N SER A 71 -10.83 7.74 -4.44
CA SER A 71 -11.20 9.14 -4.20
C SER A 71 -11.97 9.68 -5.42
N ALA A 72 -12.83 10.69 -5.24
CA ALA A 72 -13.54 11.35 -6.35
C ALA A 72 -12.60 12.00 -7.41
N ARG A 73 -11.29 11.95 -7.19
CA ARG A 73 -10.22 12.40 -8.10
C ARG A 73 -9.41 11.24 -8.71
N GLY A 74 -9.80 9.99 -8.48
CA GLY A 74 -9.06 8.77 -8.84
C GLY A 74 -8.56 7.98 -7.62
N ILE A 75 -7.94 6.81 -7.84
CA ILE A 75 -7.36 6.00 -6.74
C ILE A 75 -6.14 6.73 -6.15
N SER A 76 -6.14 6.93 -4.85
CA SER A 76 -5.03 7.54 -4.08
C SER A 76 -4.50 6.50 -3.09
N SER A 77 -3.19 6.46 -2.88
CA SER A 77 -2.55 5.68 -1.81
C SER A 77 -1.82 6.63 -0.87
N ASN A 78 -2.03 6.44 0.43
CA ASN A 78 -1.43 7.21 1.51
C ASN A 78 -0.45 6.32 2.30
N GLY A 79 0.81 6.76 2.40
CA GLY A 79 1.80 6.20 3.33
C GLY A 79 2.89 5.34 2.70
N TRP A 80 3.85 5.98 2.02
CA TRP A 80 5.15 5.38 1.65
C TRP A 80 6.23 6.35 2.13
N ALA A 81 6.58 6.25 3.41
CA ALA A 81 7.69 6.97 4.00
C ALA A 81 8.42 6.04 4.96
N GLY A 82 9.73 5.87 4.72
CA GLY A 82 10.65 5.07 5.53
C GLY A 82 11.41 4.02 4.73
#